data_AF-A0A6N2LAK4-F1
#
_entry.id   AF-A0A6N2LAK4-F1
#
_cell.length_a   1.000
_cell.length_b   1.000
_cell.length_c   1.000
_cell.angle_alpha   90.00
_cell.angle_beta   90.00
_cell.angle_gamma   90.00
#
_symmetry.space_group_name_H-M   'P 1'
#
loop_
_entity.id
_entity.type
_entity.pdbx_description
1 polymer ?
#
loop_
_entity_poly.entity_id
_entity_poly.type
_entity_poly.pdbx_seq_one_letter_code
_entity_poly.pdbx_strand_id
1 'polypeptide(L)'
;MSSTTSPLLLYEQAIHYEKGSFITSTGALATLSGAKTGRAPRDKRVVKDDVTGKELWWGKGSPNIEMDEQTFLVNRERAVDYLNSLDKVFVNDQFLNWDPENRIKVRIVSARAYHSLFMHNM
;
A
#
# COMPACT_ATOMS: atom_id res chain seq x y z
N MET A 1 -17.99 13.71 0.87
CA MET A 1 -16.79 14.48 0.51
C MET A 1 -15.64 13.49 0.36
N SER A 2 -14.91 13.51 -0.74
CA SER A 2 -13.77 12.59 -0.94
C SER A 2 -12.67 12.95 0.07
N SER A 3 -12.17 11.97 0.81
CA SER A 3 -11.05 12.10 1.74
C SER A 3 -9.68 11.96 1.06
N THR A 4 -9.64 11.92 -0.28
CA THR A 4 -8.39 11.77 -1.04
C THR A 4 -7.48 12.99 -0.88
N THR A 5 -6.27 12.78 -0.38
CA THR A 5 -5.26 13.83 -0.25
C THR A 5 -4.76 14.27 -1.64
N SER A 6 -4.64 15.58 -1.88
CA SER A 6 -4.22 16.10 -3.18
C SER A 6 -2.72 15.86 -3.45
N PRO A 7 -2.30 15.66 -4.73
CA PRO A 7 -0.89 15.47 -5.08
C PRO A 7 0.03 16.59 -4.59
N LEU A 8 -0.42 17.85 -4.67
CA LEU A 8 0.32 19.02 -4.19
C LEU A 8 0.66 18.91 -2.71
N LEU A 9 -0.34 18.57 -1.88
CA LEU A 9 -0.14 18.38 -0.45
C LEU A 9 0.77 17.18 -0.19
N LEU A 10 0.66 16.10 -0.96
CA LEU A 10 1.54 14.94 -0.80
C LEU A 10 3.01 15.26 -1.11
N TYR A 11 3.28 16.12 -2.10
CA TYR A 11 4.61 16.66 -2.38
C TYR A 11 5.17 17.43 -1.18
N GLU A 12 4.41 18.41 -0.67
CA GLU A 12 4.83 19.20 0.50
C GLU A 12 5.10 18.31 1.71
N GLN A 13 4.20 17.37 1.99
CA GLN A 13 4.32 16.47 3.13
C GLN A 13 5.55 15.57 3.02
N ALA A 14 5.86 15.07 1.82
CA ALA A 14 7.05 14.27 1.60
C ALA A 14 8.34 15.09 1.80
N ILE A 15 8.43 16.28 1.21
CA ILE A 15 9.62 17.14 1.32
C ILE A 15 9.88 17.55 2.78
N HIS A 16 8.82 17.90 3.52
CA HIS A 16 8.97 18.40 4.89
C HIS A 16 9.25 17.32 5.93
N TYR A 17 8.65 16.13 5.79
CA TYR A 17 8.64 15.13 6.85
C TYR A 17 9.32 13.81 6.51
N GLU A 18 9.60 13.53 5.23
CA GLU A 18 10.25 12.29 4.82
C GLU A 18 11.73 12.51 4.50
N LYS A 19 12.60 12.09 5.43
CA LYS A 19 14.04 12.27 5.29
C LYS A 19 14.55 11.62 4.01
N GLY A 20 15.29 12.41 3.21
CA GLY A 20 15.87 11.96 1.94
C GLY A 20 14.94 12.16 0.74
N SER A 21 13.75 12.74 0.93
CA SER A 21 12.92 13.22 -0.17
C SER A 21 13.37 14.59 -0.66
N PHE A 22 13.41 14.77 -2.00
CA PHE A 22 13.76 16.04 -2.63
C PHE A 22 13.12 16.14 -4.02
N ILE A 23 13.09 17.36 -4.56
CA ILE A 23 12.58 17.62 -5.91
C ILE A 23 13.72 17.62 -6.89
N THR A 24 13.60 16.82 -7.95
CA THR A 24 14.58 16.80 -9.04
C THR A 24 14.52 18.10 -9.85
N SER A 25 15.52 18.36 -10.68
CA SER A 25 15.54 19.51 -11.59
C SER A 25 14.36 19.56 -12.57
N THR A 26 13.68 18.42 -12.77
CA THR A 26 12.50 18.28 -13.65
C THR A 26 11.18 18.22 -12.88
N GLY A 27 11.18 18.43 -11.57
CA GLY A 27 9.96 18.49 -10.76
C GLY A 27 9.44 17.14 -10.23
N ALA A 28 10.17 16.04 -10.43
CA ALA A 28 9.79 14.75 -9.84
C ALA A 28 10.13 14.71 -8.35
N LEU A 29 9.27 14.06 -7.55
CA LEU A 29 9.58 13.74 -6.16
C LEU A 29 10.52 12.53 -6.11
N ALA A 30 11.79 12.75 -5.80
CA ALA A 30 12.74 11.70 -5.49
C ALA A 30 12.59 11.29 -4.02
N THR A 31 12.69 9.98 -3.74
CA THR A 31 12.49 9.41 -2.39
C THR A 31 13.28 8.12 -2.23
N LEU A 32 13.40 7.64 -0.99
CA LEU A 32 14.06 6.39 -0.64
C LEU A 32 13.07 5.43 0.05
N SER A 33 13.05 4.18 -0.40
CA SER A 33 12.25 3.10 0.19
C SER A 33 12.91 2.48 1.44
N GLY A 34 14.14 2.89 1.75
CA GLY A 34 14.91 2.38 2.89
C GLY A 34 15.53 1.01 2.62
N ALA A 35 15.51 0.14 3.64
CA ALA A 35 16.21 -1.14 3.60
C ALA A 35 15.71 -2.11 2.51
N LYS A 36 14.46 -1.96 2.05
CA LYS A 36 13.89 -2.78 0.97
C LYS A 36 13.81 -1.95 -0.30
N THR A 37 14.58 -2.34 -1.32
CA THR A 37 14.67 -1.65 -2.62
C THR A 37 13.93 -2.39 -3.74
N GLY A 38 13.17 -3.44 -3.39
CA GLY A 38 12.40 -4.25 -4.32
C GLY A 38 11.42 -5.15 -3.59
N ARG A 39 10.79 -6.05 -4.33
CA ARG A 39 9.84 -7.03 -3.76
C ARG A 39 10.55 -7.99 -2.80
N ALA A 40 9.81 -8.50 -1.83
CA ALA A 40 10.23 -9.58 -0.94
C ALA A 40 9.34 -10.82 -1.15
N PRO A 41 9.56 -11.63 -2.21
CA PRO A 41 8.64 -12.72 -2.57
C PRO A 41 8.45 -13.76 -1.47
N ARG A 42 9.50 -14.01 -0.68
CA ARG A 42 9.48 -14.96 0.45
C ARG A 42 8.65 -14.48 1.65
N ASP A 43 8.28 -13.20 1.68
CA ASP A 43 7.49 -12.59 2.75
C ASP A 43 6.01 -12.41 2.35
N LYS A 44 5.65 -12.61 1.07
CA LYS A 44 4.25 -12.62 0.62
C LYS A 44 3.51 -13.76 1.29
N ARG A 45 2.31 -13.49 1.80
CA ARG A 45 1.39 -14.50 2.34
C ARG A 45 0.01 -14.32 1.73
N VAL A 46 -0.76 -15.40 1.67
CA VAL A 46 -2.18 -15.39 1.29
C VAL A 46 -2.94 -16.16 2.35
N VAL A 47 -4.01 -15.56 2.87
CA VAL A 47 -4.89 -16.23 3.82
C VAL A 47 -5.54 -17.43 3.13
N LYS A 48 -5.52 -18.59 3.80
CA LYS A 48 -6.13 -19.81 3.28
C LYS A 48 -7.44 -20.08 4.02
N ASP A 49 -8.53 -19.64 3.40
CA ASP A 49 -9.90 -19.85 3.82
C ASP A 49 -10.62 -20.88 2.92
N ASP A 50 -11.92 -21.08 3.12
CA ASP A 50 -12.73 -22.06 2.38
C ASP A 50 -12.80 -21.82 0.87
N VAL A 51 -12.61 -20.57 0.42
CA VAL A 51 -12.67 -20.16 -0.98
C VAL A 51 -11.27 -20.24 -1.59
N THR A 52 -10.33 -19.50 -1.03
CA THR A 52 -8.94 -19.43 -1.50
C THR A 52 -8.22 -20.77 -1.41
N GLY A 53 -8.55 -21.61 -0.44
CA GLY A 53 -8.05 -22.97 -0.33
C GLY A 53 -8.37 -23.86 -1.53
N LYS A 54 -9.49 -23.58 -2.21
CA LYS A 54 -9.97 -24.34 -3.38
C LYS A 54 -9.58 -23.69 -4.72
N GLU A 55 -9.58 -22.37 -4.77
CA GLU A 55 -9.41 -21.61 -6.02
C GLU A 55 -7.96 -21.26 -6.36
N LEU A 56 -7.08 -21.15 -5.35
CA LEU A 56 -5.71 -20.72 -5.59
C LEU A 56 -4.77 -21.90 -5.84
N TRP A 57 -3.74 -21.65 -6.64
CA TRP A 57 -2.65 -22.59 -6.82
C TRP A 57 -1.77 -22.62 -5.56
N TRP A 58 -1.67 -23.79 -4.92
CA TRP A 58 -0.87 -24.05 -3.73
C TRP A 58 0.23 -25.09 -3.97
N GLY A 59 1.21 -25.16 -3.05
CA GLY A 59 2.23 -26.21 -3.04
C GLY A 59 3.47 -25.89 -3.88
N LYS A 60 4.20 -26.94 -4.28
CA LYS A 60 5.51 -26.81 -4.93
C LYS A 60 5.41 -26.01 -6.24
N GLY A 61 6.22 -24.97 -6.36
CA GLY A 61 6.25 -24.09 -7.54
C GLY A 61 5.26 -22.92 -7.49
N SER A 62 4.29 -22.94 -6.56
CA SER A 62 3.37 -21.81 -6.38
C SER A 62 4.08 -20.60 -5.75
N PRO A 63 3.75 -19.36 -6.16
CA PRO A 63 4.20 -18.15 -5.48
C PRO A 63 3.36 -17.83 -4.22
N ASN A 64 2.32 -18.62 -3.92
CA ASN A 64 1.44 -18.40 -2.77
C ASN A 64 1.94 -19.20 -1.57
N ILE A 65 2.26 -18.47 -0.50
CA ILE A 65 2.65 -19.04 0.80
C ILE A 65 1.46 -18.84 1.73
N GLU A 66 0.96 -19.92 2.31
CA GLU A 66 -0.23 -19.90 3.16
C GLU A 66 -0.02 -19.16 4.49
N MET A 67 -1.10 -18.58 5.00
CA MET A 67 -1.24 -17.97 6.32
C MET A 67 -2.64 -18.30 6.82
N ASP A 68 -2.78 -18.61 8.11
CA ASP A 68 -4.09 -18.77 8.73
C ASP A 68 -4.74 -17.42 9.04
N GLU A 69 -6.06 -17.40 9.13
CA GLU A 69 -6.84 -16.17 9.35
C GLU A 69 -6.50 -15.50 10.69
N GLN A 70 -6.30 -16.27 11.76
CA GLN A 70 -5.98 -15.71 13.08
C GLN A 70 -4.66 -14.94 13.05
N THR A 71 -3.61 -15.51 12.46
CA THR A 71 -2.32 -14.85 12.26
C THR A 71 -2.45 -13.58 11.42
N PHE A 72 -3.29 -13.60 10.36
CA PHE A 72 -3.57 -12.41 9.58
C PHE A 72 -4.24 -11.31 10.40
N LEU A 73 -5.26 -11.66 11.19
CA LEU A 73 -5.98 -10.70 12.03
C LEU A 73 -5.07 -10.05 13.07
N VAL A 74 -4.19 -10.82 13.71
CA VAL A 74 -3.18 -10.28 14.64
C VAL A 74 -2.24 -9.31 13.92
N ASN A 75 -1.72 -9.66 12.74
CA ASN A 75 -0.86 -8.77 11.97
C ASN A 75 -1.59 -7.51 11.49
N ARG A 76 -2.85 -7.65 11.10
CA ARG A 76 -3.71 -6.54 10.69
C ARG A 76 -3.95 -5.57 11.84
N GLU A 77 -4.23 -6.08 13.04
CA GLU A 77 -4.40 -5.26 14.24
C GLU A 77 -3.12 -4.46 14.52
N ARG A 78 -1.94 -5.07 14.45
CA ARG A 78 -0.66 -4.35 14.59
C ARG A 78 -0.46 -3.25 13.55
N ALA A 79 -0.88 -3.48 12.31
CA ALA A 79 -0.83 -2.45 11.28
C ALA A 79 -1.78 -1.28 11.58
N VAL A 80 -3.00 -1.57 12.06
CA VAL A 80 -3.99 -0.58 12.46
C VAL A 80 -3.51 0.22 13.68
N ASP A 81 -2.98 -0.44 14.71
CA ASP A 81 -2.40 0.19 15.89
C ASP A 81 -1.28 1.16 15.51
N TYR A 82 -0.36 0.71 14.64
CA TYR A 82 0.71 1.56 14.15
C TYR A 82 0.15 2.80 13.44
N LEU A 83 -0.80 2.64 12.52
CA LEU A 83 -1.40 3.76 11.80
C LEU A 83 -2.14 4.73 12.74
N ASN A 84 -2.85 4.21 13.75
CA ASN A 84 -3.55 5.03 14.75
C ASN A 84 -2.58 5.77 15.70
N SER A 85 -1.34 5.28 15.85
CA SER A 85 -0.32 5.94 16.67
C SER A 85 0.36 7.13 15.99
N LEU A 86 0.13 7.33 14.68
CA LEU A 86 0.72 8.43 13.91
C LEU A 86 -0.12 9.69 14.05
N ASP A 87 0.53 10.86 14.05
CA ASP A 87 -0.15 12.16 14.04
C ASP A 87 -1.04 12.36 12.80
N LYS A 88 -0.72 11.65 11.71
CA LYS A 88 -1.43 11.71 10.43
C LYS A 88 -1.26 10.43 9.64
N VAL A 89 -2.27 10.17 8.81
CA VAL A 89 -2.27 9.16 7.76
C VAL A 89 -2.75 9.80 6.46
N PHE A 90 -2.40 9.19 5.32
CA PHE A 90 -2.84 9.65 4.01
C PHE A 90 -3.83 8.67 3.43
N VAL A 91 -4.97 9.17 2.95
CA VAL A 91 -6.03 8.37 2.34
C VAL A 91 -6.13 8.71 0.87
N ASN A 92 -6.25 7.68 0.04
CA ASN A 92 -6.43 7.83 -1.40
C ASN A 92 -7.48 6.82 -1.90
N ASP A 93 -8.62 7.33 -2.33
CA ASP A 93 -9.68 6.53 -2.96
C ASP A 93 -9.51 6.53 -4.48
N GLN A 94 -9.34 5.35 -5.07
CA GLN A 94 -9.06 5.14 -6.50
C GLN A 94 -9.91 4.00 -7.10
N PHE A 95 -9.82 3.86 -8.42
CA PHE A 95 -10.36 2.72 -9.15
C PHE A 95 -9.23 1.89 -9.74
N LEU A 96 -9.32 0.57 -9.58
CA LEU A 96 -8.58 -0.37 -10.43
C LEU A 96 -9.45 -0.74 -11.63
N ASN A 97 -8.79 -0.90 -12.78
CA ASN A 97 -9.40 -1.11 -14.10
C ASN A 97 -9.98 0.17 -14.73
N TRP A 98 -9.71 0.38 -16.01
CA TRP A 98 -10.18 1.53 -16.79
C TRP A 98 -11.67 1.41 -17.15
N ASP A 99 -12.11 0.19 -17.47
CA ASP A 99 -13.48 -0.10 -17.89
C ASP A 99 -14.49 0.23 -16.77
N PRO A 100 -15.40 1.23 -16.97
CA PRO A 100 -16.42 1.62 -16.00
C PRO A 100 -17.24 0.47 -15.41
N GLU A 101 -17.55 -0.56 -16.20
CA GLU A 101 -18.41 -1.66 -15.76
C GLU A 101 -17.66 -2.68 -14.90
N ASN A 102 -16.33 -2.70 -15.01
CA ASN A 102 -15.44 -3.66 -14.35
C ASN A 102 -14.46 -2.98 -13.38
N ARG A 103 -14.77 -1.78 -12.89
CA ARG A 103 -13.93 -1.07 -11.92
C ARG A 103 -14.07 -1.64 -10.52
N ILE A 104 -12.95 -1.71 -9.83
CA ILE A 104 -12.90 -2.05 -8.41
C ILE A 104 -12.56 -0.77 -7.64
N LYS A 105 -13.44 -0.38 -6.71
CA LYS A 105 -13.16 0.72 -5.78
C LYS A 105 -12.13 0.28 -4.76
N VAL A 106 -11.03 1.01 -4.64
CA VAL A 106 -9.96 0.73 -3.70
C VAL A 106 -9.68 1.96 -2.84
N ARG A 107 -9.59 1.74 -1.53
CA ARG A 107 -9.09 2.73 -0.58
C ARG A 107 -7.70 2.36 -0.14
N ILE A 108 -6.76 3.27 -0.32
CA ILE A 108 -5.39 3.16 0.17
C ILE A 108 -5.27 4.02 1.42
N VAL A 109 -4.71 3.45 2.48
CA VAL A 109 -4.32 4.17 3.70
C VAL A 109 -2.83 3.96 3.89
N SER A 110 -2.05 5.03 3.93
CA SER A 110 -0.58 4.96 4.05
C SER A 110 -0.02 5.90 5.12
N ALA A 111 1.05 5.46 5.78
CA ALA A 111 1.80 6.26 6.75
C ALA A 111 2.70 7.33 6.09
N ARG A 112 3.10 7.11 4.83
CA ARG A 112 4.00 8.00 4.07
C ARG A 112 3.24 8.67 2.93
N ALA A 113 3.53 9.94 2.70
CA ALA A 113 2.94 10.77 1.65
C ALA A 113 3.37 10.27 0.26
N TYR A 114 4.65 9.91 0.08
CA TYR A 114 5.12 9.42 -1.22
C TYR A 114 4.42 8.12 -1.66
N HIS A 115 4.05 7.25 -0.72
CA HIS A 115 3.27 6.04 -1.02
C HIS A 115 1.86 6.38 -1.49
N SER A 116 1.22 7.38 -0.86
CA SER A 116 -0.10 7.85 -1.28
C SER A 116 -0.04 8.48 -2.68
N LEU A 117 1.02 9.24 -2.97
CA LEU A 117 1.27 9.86 -4.26
C LEU A 117 1.54 8.81 -5.34
N PHE A 118 2.33 7.78 -5.02
CA PHE A 118 2.54 6.64 -5.91
C PHE A 118 1.19 6.01 -6.31
N MET A 119 0.30 5.78 -5.34
CA MET A 119 -1.04 5.22 -5.60
C MET A 119 -2.00 6.20 -6.28
N HIS A 120 -1.70 7.49 -6.32
CA HIS A 120 -2.46 8.44 -7.14
C HIS A 120 -2.07 8.33 -8.62
N ASN A 121 -0.80 7.99 -8.90
CA ASN A 121 -0.27 7.94 -10.25
C ASN A 121 -0.46 6.57 -10.95
N MET A 122 -0.64 5.51 -10.17
CA MET A 122 -0.74 4.12 -10.63
C MET A 122 -2.20 3.68 -10.76
#